data_AF-A0A3N5GB32-F1
#
_entry.id   AF-A0A3N5GB32-F1
#
_cell.length_a   1.000
_cell.length_b   1.000
_cell.length_c   1.000
_cell.angle_alpha   90.00
_cell.angle_beta   90.00
_cell.angle_gamma   90.00
#
_symmetry.space_group_name_H-M   'P 1'
#
loop_
_entity.id
_entity.type
_entity.pdbx_description
1 polymer ?
#
loop_
_entity_poly.entity_id
_entity_poly.type
_entity_poly.pdbx_seq_one_letter_code
_entity_poly.pdbx_strand_id
1 'polypeptide(L)'
;MGDVVRHLGTTLRSLARQPGMAMIVVLTFALGIGASTALFAYLAAIAWPALEAPEPERVVYVSTGTPEEPLGTTSYLDFLDLQRKQTAVTQVAGFGIFGSSVGHGETAAFAWGQIVNGNYFSLFGARPHRGRLLQPEDDRPGAEPVLVLNHFFWKGALGGDPAVVGRP
;
A
#
# COMPACT_ATOMS: atom_id res chain seq x y z
N MET A 1 49.39 -0.87 3.63
CA MET A 1 48.45 0.28 3.45
C MET A 1 49.00 1.35 2.48
N GLY A 2 50.29 1.69 2.52
CA GLY A 2 50.88 2.71 1.61
C GLY A 2 50.82 2.38 0.11
N ASP A 3 50.93 1.11 -0.28
CA ASP A 3 50.89 0.74 -1.70
C ASP A 3 49.52 0.94 -2.33
N VAL A 4 48.44 0.65 -1.62
CA VAL A 4 47.05 0.84 -2.11
C VAL A 4 46.77 2.31 -2.40
N VAL A 5 47.20 3.21 -1.51
CA VAL A 5 47.03 4.66 -1.68
C VAL A 5 47.86 5.16 -2.86
N ARG A 6 49.09 4.65 -3.01
CA ARG A 6 49.97 4.99 -4.15
C ARG A 6 49.37 4.52 -5.47
N HIS A 7 48.81 3.31 -5.50
CA HIS A 7 48.13 2.75 -6.67
C HIS A 7 46.87 3.55 -7.02
N LEU A 8 46.01 3.88 -6.07
CA LEU A 8 44.81 4.71 -6.31
C LEU A 8 45.18 6.07 -6.91
N GLY A 9 46.23 6.72 -6.37
CA GLY A 9 46.71 8.01 -6.86
C GLY A 9 47.22 7.94 -8.30
N THR A 10 47.93 6.87 -8.68
CA THR A 10 48.37 6.68 -10.06
C THR A 10 47.22 6.37 -11.02
N THR A 11 46.23 5.57 -10.64
CA THR A 11 45.06 5.29 -11.50
C THR A 11 44.21 6.54 -11.73
N LEU A 12 43.95 7.33 -10.69
CA LEU A 12 43.19 8.59 -10.81
C LEU A 12 43.90 9.59 -11.74
N ARG A 13 45.24 9.71 -11.61
CA ARG A 13 46.04 10.58 -12.48
C ARG A 13 46.10 10.08 -13.93
N SER A 14 46.04 8.77 -14.13
CA SER A 14 45.91 8.16 -15.47
C SER A 14 44.55 8.47 -16.10
N LEU A 15 43.46 8.35 -15.33
CA LEU A 15 42.10 8.67 -15.76
C LEU A 15 41.97 10.15 -16.17
N ALA A 16 42.58 11.07 -15.41
CA ALA A 16 42.59 12.50 -15.72
C ALA A 16 43.36 12.84 -17.01
N ARG A 17 44.26 11.95 -17.48
CA ARG A 17 45.00 12.15 -18.73
C ARG A 17 44.23 11.69 -19.97
N GLN A 18 43.16 10.91 -19.82
CA GLN A 18 42.31 10.43 -20.91
C GLN A 18 40.81 10.68 -20.62
N PRO A 19 40.39 11.96 -20.52
CA PRO A 19 39.07 12.32 -20.02
C PRO A 19 37.90 11.80 -20.88
N GLY A 20 38.09 11.68 -22.20
CA GLY A 20 37.04 11.19 -23.10
C GLY A 20 36.66 9.73 -22.84
N MET A 21 37.65 8.84 -22.74
CA MET A 21 37.41 7.42 -22.45
C MET A 21 36.88 7.23 -21.03
N ALA A 22 37.44 7.94 -20.06
CA ALA A 22 36.97 7.92 -18.68
C ALA A 22 35.49 8.33 -18.58
N MET A 23 35.09 9.38 -19.29
CA MET A 23 33.71 9.87 -19.29
C MET A 23 32.74 8.84 -19.91
N ILE A 24 33.10 8.20 -21.03
CA ILE A 24 32.26 7.15 -21.64
C ILE A 24 32.07 5.97 -20.68
N VAL A 25 33.14 5.52 -20.01
CA VAL A 25 33.08 4.40 -19.06
C VAL A 25 32.20 4.77 -17.86
N VAL A 26 32.42 5.93 -17.26
CA VAL A 26 31.63 6.42 -16.12
C VAL A 26 30.16 6.57 -16.50
N LEU A 27 29.85 7.15 -17.66
CA LEU A 27 28.48 7.31 -18.14
C LEU A 27 27.79 5.95 -18.38
N THR A 28 28.50 5.00 -18.99
CA THR A 28 27.97 3.65 -19.23
C THR A 28 27.64 2.95 -17.90
N PHE A 29 28.55 3.00 -16.93
CA PHE A 29 28.30 2.45 -15.60
C PHE A 29 27.18 3.18 -14.85
N ALA A 30 27.18 4.52 -14.88
CA ALA A 30 26.15 5.32 -14.24
C ALA A 30 24.76 5.00 -14.81
N LEU A 31 24.65 4.83 -16.14
CA LEU A 31 23.39 4.48 -16.79
C LEU A 31 22.93 3.06 -16.39
N GLY A 32 23.84 2.07 -16.43
CA GLY A 32 23.52 0.69 -16.10
C GLY A 32 23.14 0.50 -14.62
N ILE A 33 23.90 1.12 -13.71
CA ILE A 33 23.62 1.10 -12.27
C ILE A 33 22.32 1.88 -12.01
N GLY A 34 22.20 3.09 -12.55
CA GLY A 34 21.03 3.95 -12.34
C GLY A 34 19.73 3.30 -12.81
N ALA A 35 19.72 2.71 -14.00
CA ALA A 35 18.54 1.99 -14.52
C ALA A 35 18.17 0.80 -13.64
N SER A 36 19.15 0.01 -13.20
CA SER A 36 18.91 -1.15 -12.34
C SER A 36 18.38 -0.72 -10.97
N THR A 37 19.01 0.28 -10.35
CA THR A 37 18.59 0.84 -9.06
C THR A 37 17.19 1.46 -9.14
N ALA A 38 16.86 2.18 -10.22
CA ALA A 38 15.54 2.78 -10.40
C ALA A 38 14.45 1.71 -10.53
N LEU A 39 14.70 0.64 -11.29
CA LEU A 39 13.78 -0.49 -11.39
C LEU A 39 13.56 -1.17 -10.04
N PHE A 40 14.63 -1.45 -9.30
CA PHE A 40 14.52 -2.04 -7.97
C PHE A 40 13.84 -1.12 -6.96
N ALA A 41 14.11 0.19 -7.00
CA ALA A 41 13.43 1.16 -6.14
C ALA A 41 11.93 1.21 -6.43
N TYR A 42 11.54 1.18 -7.70
CA TYR A 42 10.14 1.13 -8.11
C TYR A 42 9.46 -0.18 -7.65
N LEU A 43 10.10 -1.32 -7.87
CA LEU A 43 9.59 -2.61 -7.42
C LEU A 43 9.50 -2.68 -5.88
N ALA A 44 10.48 -2.15 -5.17
CA ALA A 44 10.47 -2.08 -3.71
C ALA A 44 9.32 -1.19 -3.20
N ALA A 45 9.04 -0.07 -3.86
CA ALA A 45 7.91 0.80 -3.51
C ALA A 45 6.55 0.12 -3.71
N ILE A 46 6.43 -0.77 -4.71
CA ILE A 46 5.21 -1.56 -4.96
C ILE A 46 5.11 -2.75 -4.01
N ALA A 47 6.22 -3.42 -3.73
CA ALA A 47 6.26 -4.61 -2.89
C ALA A 47 6.13 -4.27 -1.40
N TRP A 48 6.67 -3.13 -0.97
CA TRP A 48 6.57 -2.58 0.38
C TRP A 48 6.11 -1.12 0.33
N PRO A 49 4.83 -0.88 0.00
CA PRO A 49 4.28 0.46 0.13
C PRO A 49 4.41 0.90 1.59
N ALA A 50 4.89 2.12 1.81
CA ALA A 50 4.91 2.70 3.14
C ALA A 50 3.49 2.72 3.69
N LEU A 51 3.27 2.05 4.81
CA LEU A 51 1.97 2.01 5.44
C LEU A 51 1.71 3.39 6.07
N GLU A 52 0.75 4.12 5.52
CA GLU A 52 0.29 5.38 6.10
C GLU A 52 -0.62 5.08 7.30
N ALA A 53 0.00 4.83 8.45
CA ALA A 53 -0.66 4.61 9.73
C ALA A 53 0.02 5.42 10.83
N PRO A 54 -0.69 5.75 11.93
CA PRO A 54 -0.04 6.12 13.18
C PRO A 54 0.87 4.98 13.62
N GLU A 55 2.17 5.25 13.81
CA GLU A 55 3.15 4.26 14.28
C GLU A 55 3.18 2.99 13.41
N PRO A 56 3.54 3.09 12.10
CA PRO A 56 3.47 1.97 11.16
C PRO A 56 4.32 0.76 11.58
N GLU A 57 5.40 0.99 12.34
CA GLU A 57 6.24 -0.05 12.95
C GLU A 57 5.50 -0.93 13.95
N ARG A 58 4.31 -0.54 14.43
CA ARG A 58 3.47 -1.32 15.34
C ARG A 58 2.35 -2.08 14.66
N VAL A 59 2.18 -1.91 13.35
CA VAL A 59 1.15 -2.62 12.59
C VAL A 59 1.70 -3.98 12.17
N VAL A 60 0.98 -5.04 12.53
CA VAL A 60 1.33 -6.41 12.16
C VAL A 60 0.21 -7.02 11.32
N TYR A 61 0.59 -7.79 10.30
CA TYR A 61 -0.36 -8.59 9.53
C TYR A 61 -0.58 -9.91 10.26
N VAL A 62 -1.82 -10.17 10.67
CA VAL A 62 -2.20 -11.43 11.30
C VAL A 62 -2.83 -12.33 10.25
N SER A 63 -2.23 -13.50 10.02
CA SER A 63 -2.81 -14.55 9.20
C SER A 63 -3.26 -15.71 10.08
N THR A 64 -4.45 -16.25 9.81
CA THR A 64 -4.96 -17.48 10.42
C THR A 64 -4.81 -18.69 9.49
N GLY A 65 -4.00 -18.57 8.44
CA GLY A 65 -3.71 -19.64 7.50
C GLY A 65 -3.00 -20.84 8.13
N THR A 66 -3.03 -21.98 7.45
CA THR A 66 -2.28 -23.17 7.85
C THR A 66 -0.84 -23.10 7.33
N PRO A 67 0.09 -23.96 7.79
CA PRO A 67 1.43 -24.04 7.20
C PRO A 67 1.43 -24.33 5.69
N GLU A 68 0.39 -25.03 5.21
CA GLU A 68 0.19 -25.39 3.81
C GLU A 68 -0.46 -24.25 3.00
N GLU A 69 -1.28 -23.42 3.65
CA GLU A 69 -1.92 -22.24 3.07
C GLU A 69 -1.74 -21.02 4.00
N PRO A 70 -0.53 -20.42 4.06
CA PRO A 70 -0.21 -19.37 5.04
C PRO A 70 -0.98 -18.07 4.83
N LEU A 71 -1.62 -17.90 3.68
CA LEU A 71 -2.44 -16.73 3.32
C LEU A 71 -3.92 -17.11 3.19
N GLY A 72 -4.34 -18.20 3.83
CA GLY A 72 -5.73 -18.64 3.86
C GLY A 72 -6.66 -17.54 4.37
N THR A 73 -7.90 -17.54 3.88
CA THR A 73 -8.91 -16.56 4.27
C THR A 73 -9.43 -16.86 5.68
N THR A 74 -9.53 -15.83 6.52
CA THR A 74 -10.13 -15.94 7.86
C THR A 74 -11.64 -15.77 7.75
N SER A 75 -12.41 -16.70 8.32
CA SER A 75 -13.87 -16.55 8.40
C SER A 75 -14.23 -15.38 9.32
N TYR A 76 -15.38 -14.74 9.08
CA TYR A 76 -15.81 -13.62 9.93
C TYR A 76 -15.98 -14.02 11.41
N LEU A 77 -16.43 -15.25 11.68
CA LEU A 77 -16.57 -15.75 13.05
C LEU A 77 -15.21 -15.96 13.73
N ASP A 78 -14.22 -16.48 13.00
CA ASP A 78 -12.85 -16.62 13.53
C ASP A 78 -12.21 -15.25 13.78
N PHE A 79 -12.47 -14.26 12.91
CA PHE A 79 -12.06 -12.89 13.12
C PHE A 79 -12.66 -12.30 14.42
N LEU A 80 -13.96 -12.49 14.66
CA LEU A 80 -14.60 -12.05 15.90
C LEU A 80 -14.01 -12.74 17.13
N ASP A 81 -13.68 -14.02 17.02
CA ASP A 81 -13.01 -14.76 18.07
C ASP A 81 -11.59 -14.23 18.34
N LEU A 82 -10.82 -13.97 17.29
CA LEU A 82 -9.50 -13.35 17.37
C LEU A 82 -9.59 -11.99 18.05
N GLN A 83 -10.49 -11.12 17.60
CA GLN A 83 -10.67 -9.78 18.14
C GLN A 83 -11.04 -9.80 19.64
N ARG A 84 -11.83 -10.78 20.09
CA ARG A 84 -12.24 -10.93 21.49
C ARG A 84 -11.17 -11.56 22.38
N LYS A 85 -10.39 -12.51 21.87
CA LYS A 85 -9.44 -13.32 22.67
C LYS A 85 -8.01 -12.78 22.66
N GLN A 86 -7.66 -11.95 21.68
CA GLN A 86 -6.32 -11.39 21.57
C GLN A 86 -5.99 -10.46 22.75
N THR A 87 -4.73 -10.47 23.18
CA THR A 87 -4.19 -9.57 24.21
C THR A 87 -2.90 -8.87 23.78
N ALA A 88 -2.36 -9.22 22.61
CA ALA A 88 -1.05 -8.76 22.15
C ALA A 88 -1.11 -7.43 21.38
N VAL A 89 -2.30 -7.05 20.86
CA VAL A 89 -2.47 -5.85 20.04
C VAL A 89 -3.59 -4.97 20.56
N THR A 90 -3.49 -3.67 20.34
CA THR A 90 -4.49 -2.71 20.83
C THR A 90 -5.80 -2.83 20.08
N GLN A 91 -5.74 -3.04 18.76
CA GLN A 91 -6.90 -3.14 17.88
C GLN A 91 -6.64 -4.17 16.78
N VAL A 92 -7.71 -4.82 16.35
CA VAL A 92 -7.70 -5.72 15.18
C VAL A 92 -8.76 -5.22 14.21
N ALA A 93 -8.35 -5.03 12.96
CA ALA A 93 -9.25 -4.77 11.84
C ALA A 93 -9.10 -5.89 10.81
N GLY A 94 -10.22 -6.29 10.22
CA GLY A 94 -10.29 -7.26 9.16
C GLY A 94 -10.54 -6.56 7.83
N PHE A 95 -9.99 -7.12 6.75
CA PHE A 95 -10.32 -6.70 5.40
C PHE A 95 -10.40 -7.91 4.46
N GLY A 96 -11.23 -7.79 3.44
CA GLY A 96 -11.35 -8.74 2.33
C GLY A 96 -11.55 -7.99 1.02
N ILE A 97 -11.10 -8.58 -0.09
CA ILE A 97 -11.25 -7.98 -1.42
C ILE A 97 -12.50 -8.55 -2.07
N PHE A 98 -13.30 -7.70 -2.70
CA PHE A 98 -14.44 -8.11 -3.50
C PHE A 98 -14.47 -7.35 -4.83
N GLY A 99 -15.03 -7.97 -5.86
CA GLY A 99 -15.33 -7.33 -7.14
C GLY A 99 -16.82 -7.11 -7.27
N SER A 100 -17.24 -5.93 -7.71
CA SER A 100 -18.65 -5.63 -7.98
C SER A 100 -18.80 -4.70 -9.18
N SER A 101 -19.98 -4.70 -9.80
CA SER A 101 -20.36 -3.69 -10.77
C SER A 101 -20.90 -2.47 -10.06
N VAL A 102 -20.40 -1.28 -10.39
CA VAL A 102 -20.82 0.01 -9.83
C VAL A 102 -21.47 0.84 -10.94
N GLY A 103 -22.66 1.37 -10.68
CA GLY A 103 -23.45 2.14 -11.65
C GLY A 103 -24.68 1.39 -12.15
N HIS A 104 -25.41 2.00 -13.09
CA HIS A 104 -26.65 1.45 -13.64
C HIS A 104 -26.69 1.52 -15.17
N GLY A 105 -27.25 0.49 -15.80
CA GLY A 105 -27.37 0.41 -17.27
C GLY A 105 -26.03 0.48 -17.97
N GLU A 106 -25.94 1.30 -19.02
CA GLU A 106 -24.74 1.47 -19.86
C GLU A 106 -23.55 2.12 -19.14
N THR A 107 -23.76 2.67 -17.94
CA THR A 107 -22.70 3.30 -17.13
C THR A 107 -22.10 2.35 -16.09
N ALA A 108 -22.59 1.11 -16.02
CA ALA A 108 -22.10 0.14 -15.05
C ALA A 108 -20.66 -0.28 -15.38
N ALA A 109 -19.76 -0.12 -14.42
CA ALA A 109 -18.35 -0.48 -14.55
C ALA A 109 -17.94 -1.44 -13.43
N PHE A 110 -17.14 -2.44 -13.77
CA PHE A 110 -16.55 -3.32 -12.77
C PHE A 110 -15.51 -2.57 -11.93
N ALA A 111 -15.64 -2.67 -10.61
CA ALA A 111 -14.74 -2.07 -9.65
C ALA A 111 -14.34 -3.09 -8.57
N TRP A 112 -13.10 -3.00 -8.14
CA TRP A 112 -12.62 -3.68 -6.95
C TRP A 112 -12.92 -2.83 -5.72
N GLY A 113 -13.40 -3.46 -4.66
CA GLY A 113 -13.62 -2.87 -3.36
C GLY A 113 -12.99 -3.71 -2.25
N GLN A 114 -12.99 -3.14 -1.05
CA GLN A 114 -12.61 -3.86 0.16
C GLN A 114 -13.79 -3.87 1.13
N ILE A 115 -14.14 -5.06 1.62
CA ILE A 115 -15.00 -5.21 2.79
C ILE A 115 -14.08 -5.06 3.98
N VAL A 116 -14.40 -4.10 4.85
CA VAL A 116 -13.65 -3.85 6.08
C VAL A 116 -14.63 -3.69 7.22
N ASN A 117 -14.18 -3.94 8.45
CA ASN A 117 -15.00 -3.72 9.62
C ASN A 117 -14.89 -2.26 10.12
N GLY A 118 -15.81 -1.87 10.99
CA GLY A 118 -16.05 -0.48 11.38
C GLY A 118 -14.90 0.24 12.09
N ASN A 119 -13.92 -0.47 12.65
CA ASN A 119 -12.72 0.15 13.23
C ASN A 119 -11.52 0.23 12.27
N TYR A 120 -11.67 -0.21 11.02
CA TYR A 120 -10.57 -0.27 10.06
C TYR A 120 -9.93 1.10 9.84
N PHE A 121 -10.75 2.11 9.55
CA PHE A 121 -10.23 3.46 9.28
C PHE A 121 -9.65 4.13 10.52
N SER A 122 -10.21 3.88 11.70
CA SER A 122 -9.71 4.47 12.95
C SER A 122 -8.38 3.85 13.37
N LEU A 123 -8.17 2.55 13.12
CA LEU A 123 -6.89 1.88 13.31
C LEU A 123 -5.78 2.56 12.51
N PHE A 124 -6.05 2.92 11.25
CA PHE A 124 -5.10 3.65 10.40
C PHE A 124 -5.12 5.17 10.59
N GLY A 125 -5.84 5.69 11.59
CA GLY A 125 -5.93 7.14 11.83
C GLY A 125 -6.48 7.95 10.66
N ALA A 126 -7.21 7.30 9.75
CA ALA A 126 -7.71 7.92 8.53
C ALA A 126 -8.77 8.97 8.84
N ARG A 127 -8.80 10.03 8.03
CA ARG A 127 -9.80 11.11 8.14
C ARG A 127 -10.59 11.22 6.84
N PRO A 128 -11.93 11.33 6.90
CA PRO A 128 -12.71 11.51 5.70
C PRO A 128 -12.43 12.88 5.07
N HIS A 129 -12.31 12.91 3.75
CA HIS A 129 -12.30 14.18 3.01
C HIS A 129 -13.71 14.81 2.98
N ARG A 130 -14.76 13.97 2.87
CA ARG A 130 -16.18 14.34 2.92
C ARG A 130 -17.00 13.22 3.57
N GLY A 131 -18.12 13.58 4.20
CA GLY A 131 -19.02 12.62 4.83
C GLY A 131 -18.42 12.01 6.11
N ARG A 132 -18.65 10.71 6.30
CA ARG A 132 -18.13 9.92 7.42
C ARG A 132 -17.44 8.66 6.91
N LEU A 133 -16.53 8.11 7.71
CA LEU A 133 -15.98 6.77 7.48
C LEU A 133 -16.88 5.71 8.12
N LEU A 134 -16.57 4.44 7.86
CA LEU A 134 -17.20 3.32 8.57
C LEU A 134 -16.87 3.41 10.07
N GLN A 135 -17.84 3.01 10.89
CA GLN A 135 -17.77 3.00 12.35
C GLN A 135 -18.24 1.65 12.88
N PRO A 136 -17.86 1.25 14.11
CA PRO A 136 -18.28 -0.04 14.68
C PRO A 136 -19.79 -0.28 14.70
N GLU A 137 -20.60 0.77 14.68
CA GLU A 137 -22.06 0.71 14.60
C GLU A 137 -22.55 0.14 13.25
N ASP A 138 -21.76 0.31 12.18
CA ASP A 138 -22.10 -0.16 10.82
C ASP A 138 -21.87 -1.69 10.68
N ASP A 139 -21.15 -2.33 11.60
CA ASP A 139 -20.93 -3.79 11.60
C ASP A 139 -22.12 -4.58 12.20
N ARG A 140 -23.14 -3.88 12.71
CA ARG A 140 -24.26 -4.51 13.41
C ARG A 140 -25.18 -5.25 12.45
N PRO A 141 -25.74 -6.42 12.83
CA PRO A 141 -26.78 -7.07 12.05
C PRO A 141 -27.96 -6.12 11.81
N GLY A 142 -28.33 -5.94 10.53
CA GLY A 142 -29.41 -5.03 10.14
C GLY A 142 -29.03 -3.56 10.07
N ALA A 143 -27.75 -3.20 10.20
CA ALA A 143 -27.28 -1.85 9.89
C ALA A 143 -27.50 -1.52 8.41
N GLU A 144 -27.70 -0.24 8.12
CA GLU A 144 -27.78 0.25 6.75
C GLU A 144 -26.47 -0.03 6.01
N PRO A 145 -26.52 -0.44 4.73
CA PRO A 145 -25.32 -0.65 3.94
C PRO A 145 -24.62 0.70 3.68
N VAL A 146 -23.37 0.81 4.10
CA VAL A 146 -22.56 2.02 3.95
C VAL A 146 -21.31 1.70 3.15
N LEU A 147 -20.94 2.61 2.24
CA LEU A 147 -19.75 2.48 1.41
C LEU A 147 -18.88 3.73 1.55
N VAL A 148 -17.57 3.54 1.60
CA VAL A 148 -16.59 4.63 1.52
C VAL A 148 -15.92 4.58 0.15
N LEU A 149 -15.97 5.69 -0.58
CA LEU A 149 -15.34 5.83 -1.88
C LEU A 149 -13.91 6.34 -1.73
N ASN A 150 -12.97 5.70 -2.41
CA ASN A 150 -11.62 6.27 -2.50
C ASN A 150 -11.65 7.54 -3.39
N HIS A 151 -10.70 8.44 -3.14
CA HIS A 151 -10.65 9.73 -3.80
C HIS A 151 -10.47 9.64 -5.32
N PHE A 152 -9.70 8.65 -5.79
CA PHE A 152 -9.44 8.42 -7.21
C PHE A 152 -10.68 7.96 -7.97
N PHE A 153 -11.47 7.06 -7.38
CA PHE A 153 -12.74 6.61 -7.95
C PHE A 153 -13.75 7.75 -7.99
N TRP A 154 -13.87 8.52 -6.90
CA TRP A 154 -14.74 9.69 -6.88
C TRP A 154 -14.38 10.71 -7.98
N LYS A 155 -13.10 11.06 -8.13
CA LYS A 155 -12.67 12.01 -9.17
C LYS A 155 -12.75 11.44 -10.58
N GLY A 156 -12.32 10.20 -10.78
CA GLY A 156 -12.18 9.58 -12.10
C GLY A 156 -13.49 9.03 -12.64
N ALA A 157 -14.21 8.24 -11.84
CA ALA A 157 -15.42 7.56 -12.27
C ALA A 157 -16.68 8.40 -12.02
N LEU A 158 -16.72 9.20 -10.95
CA LEU A 158 -17.90 10.00 -10.57
C LEU A 158 -17.74 11.51 -10.85
N GLY A 159 -16.71 11.89 -11.61
CA GLY A 159 -16.49 13.28 -12.03
C GLY A 159 -16.16 14.27 -10.90
N GLY A 160 -15.92 13.79 -9.69
CA GLY A 160 -15.62 14.66 -8.54
C GLY A 160 -16.81 15.48 -8.04
N ASP A 161 -18.05 15.02 -8.24
CA ASP A 161 -19.25 15.73 -7.77
C ASP A 161 -19.24 15.84 -6.22
N PRO A 162 -19.21 17.06 -5.63
CA PRO A 162 -19.22 17.23 -4.18
C PRO A 162 -20.52 16.75 -3.51
N ALA A 163 -21.61 16.58 -4.28
CA ALA A 163 -22.90 16.10 -3.81
C ALA A 163 -23.05 14.56 -3.90
N VAL A 164 -21.96 13.82 -4.07
CA VAL A 164 -21.96 12.35 -4.12
C VAL A 164 -22.38 11.67 -2.81
N VAL A 165 -22.17 12.33 -1.67
CA VAL A 165 -22.49 11.74 -0.35
C VAL A 165 -23.99 11.64 -0.16
N GLY A 166 -24.48 10.44 0.19
CA GLY A 166 -25.90 10.18 0.43
C GLY A 166 -26.73 9.98 -0.84
N ARG A 167 -26.09 9.85 -2.01
CA ARG A 167 -26.76 9.40 -3.23
C ARG A 167 -26.72 7.86 -3.33
N PRO A 168 -27.81 7.23 -3.83
CA PRO A 168 -27.84 5.80 -4.10
C PRO A 168 -26.92 5.42 -5.27
#